data_AF-A0A1E3QGZ0-F1
#
_entry.id   AF-A0A1E3QGZ0-F1
#
_cell.length_a   1.000
_cell.length_b   1.000
_cell.length_c   1.000
_cell.angle_alpha   90.00
_cell.angle_beta   90.00
_cell.angle_gamma   90.00
#
_symmetry.space_group_name_H-M   'P 1'
#
loop_
_entity.id
_entity.type
_entity.pdbx_description
1 polymer ?
#
loop_
_entity_poly.entity_id
_entity_poly.type
_entity_poly.pdbx_seq_one_letter_code
_entity_poly.pdbx_strand_id
1 'polypeptide(L)'
;MIQSTTLTEAEQASLQELLEKLPEIITNADNYDELYGYQLSGERLQEDIRDEIVLKFLKANAYDVPAAEAQLIVTLKWRREFNPLSAAYSEKHEDLYDAIGLVTKCPNSNKFPNTHVVVWNLYGAVSSPKLLFQ
;
A
#
# COMPACT_ATOMS: atom_id res chain seq x y z
N MET A 1 -11.45 -14.34 1.75
CA MET A 1 -12.61 -13.94 0.92
C MET A 1 -12.63 -12.42 0.85
N ILE A 2 -12.75 -11.86 -0.36
CA ILE A 2 -12.83 -10.42 -0.61
C ILE A 2 -14.08 -9.85 0.09
N GLN A 3 -13.90 -8.78 0.85
CA GLN A 3 -14.94 -8.09 1.61
C GLN A 3 -15.28 -6.72 1.00
N SER A 4 -14.34 -6.11 0.27
CA SER A 4 -14.46 -4.75 -0.23
C SER A 4 -15.40 -4.60 -1.42
N THR A 5 -15.63 -5.67 -2.17
CA THR A 5 -16.44 -5.63 -3.40
C THR A 5 -16.90 -7.02 -3.84
N THR A 6 -17.84 -7.04 -4.77
CA THR A 6 -18.23 -8.25 -5.51
C THR A 6 -17.43 -8.30 -6.81
N LEU A 7 -16.83 -9.45 -7.10
CA LEU A 7 -16.08 -9.69 -8.34
C LEU A 7 -16.94 -10.46 -9.34
N THR A 8 -16.76 -10.16 -10.62
CA THR A 8 -17.21 -11.03 -11.72
C THR A 8 -16.36 -12.30 -11.76
N GLU A 9 -16.84 -13.34 -12.46
CA GLU A 9 -16.10 -14.60 -12.62
C GLU A 9 -14.73 -14.38 -13.26
N ALA A 10 -14.63 -13.48 -14.24
CA ALA A 10 -13.36 -13.14 -14.89
C ALA A 10 -12.38 -12.43 -13.94
N GLU A 11 -12.85 -11.45 -13.16
CA GLU A 11 -12.02 -10.76 -12.16
C GLU A 11 -11.56 -11.71 -11.04
N GLN A 12 -12.42 -12.63 -10.62
CA GLN A 12 -12.08 -13.67 -9.65
C GLN A 12 -11.01 -14.62 -10.20
N ALA A 13 -11.09 -14.99 -11.48
CA ALA A 13 -10.08 -15.81 -12.15
C ALA A 13 -8.72 -15.07 -12.21
N SER A 14 -8.70 -13.78 -12.57
CA SER A 14 -7.47 -12.98 -12.56
C SER A 14 -6.86 -12.85 -11.16
N LEU A 15 -7.70 -12.71 -10.12
CA LEU A 15 -7.25 -12.69 -8.74
C LEU A 15 -6.59 -14.01 -8.34
N GLN A 16 -7.23 -15.13 -8.65
CA GLN A 16 -6.68 -16.45 -8.38
C GLN A 16 -5.35 -16.66 -9.12
N GLU A 17 -5.27 -16.30 -10.41
CA GLU A 17 -4.03 -16.42 -11.18
C GLU A 17 -2.88 -15.63 -10.55
N LEU A 18 -3.13 -14.37 -10.15
CA LEU A 18 -2.08 -13.55 -9.52
C LEU A 18 -1.68 -14.07 -8.13
N LEU A 19 -2.61 -14.62 -7.36
CA LEU A 19 -2.33 -15.25 -6.06
C LEU A 19 -1.47 -16.51 -6.22
N GLU A 20 -1.74 -17.33 -7.24
CA GLU A 20 -0.93 -18.52 -7.56
C GLU A 20 0.50 -18.15 -7.95
N LYS A 21 0.69 -17.00 -8.60
CA LYS A 21 2.01 -16.45 -8.96
C LYS A 21 2.75 -15.78 -7.80
N LEU A 22 2.08 -15.52 -6.66
CA LEU A 22 2.65 -14.74 -5.56
C LEU A 22 3.99 -15.28 -5.01
N PRO A 23 4.21 -16.61 -4.88
CA PRO A 23 5.51 -17.14 -4.47
C PRO A 23 6.65 -16.77 -5.44
N GLU A 24 6.39 -16.80 -6.76
CA GLU A 24 7.35 -16.40 -7.77
C GLU A 24 7.61 -14.89 -7.74
N ILE A 25 6.56 -14.08 -7.58
CA ILE A 25 6.66 -12.62 -7.42
C ILE A 25 7.56 -12.25 -6.23
N ILE A 26 7.36 -12.89 -5.08
CA ILE A 26 8.15 -12.66 -3.87
C ILE A 26 9.60 -13.11 -4.09
N THR A 27 9.81 -14.26 -4.74
CA THR A 27 11.16 -14.73 -5.13
C THR A 27 11.86 -13.72 -6.03
N ASN A 28 11.15 -13.19 -7.03
CA ASN A 28 11.64 -12.17 -7.96
C ASN A 28 11.89 -10.82 -7.29
N ALA A 29 11.29 -10.57 -6.13
CA ALA A 29 11.55 -9.43 -5.24
C ALA A 29 12.56 -9.77 -4.12
N ASP A 30 13.44 -10.75 -4.36
CA ASP A 30 14.52 -11.17 -3.46
C ASP A 30 14.01 -11.61 -2.07
N ASN A 31 12.88 -12.31 -2.07
CA ASN A 31 12.18 -12.80 -0.88
C ASN A 31 11.66 -11.71 0.07
N TYR A 32 11.47 -10.48 -0.42
CA TYR A 32 10.81 -9.43 0.36
C TYR A 32 9.29 -9.50 0.17
N ASP A 33 8.54 -9.70 1.26
CA ASP A 33 7.11 -9.95 1.24
C ASP A 33 6.27 -8.99 2.10
N GLU A 34 6.88 -7.91 2.61
CA GLU A 34 6.15 -6.85 3.33
C GLU A 34 5.49 -5.86 2.36
N LEU A 35 4.19 -5.63 2.56
CA LEU A 35 3.42 -4.65 1.80
C LEU A 35 2.39 -3.95 2.70
N TYR A 36 2.54 -2.63 2.83
CA TYR A 36 1.68 -1.77 3.66
C TYR A 36 1.56 -2.23 5.14
N GLY A 37 2.60 -2.84 5.69
CA GLY A 37 2.67 -3.37 7.05
C GLY A 37 2.18 -4.81 7.21
N TYR A 38 1.79 -5.47 6.12
CA TYR A 38 1.30 -6.86 6.11
C TYR A 38 2.28 -7.77 5.37
N GLN A 39 2.33 -9.04 5.78
CA GLN A 39 3.11 -10.06 5.10
C GLN A 39 2.26 -10.75 4.04
N LEU A 40 2.83 -10.90 2.84
CA LEU A 40 2.20 -11.61 1.72
C LEU A 40 2.41 -13.13 1.81
N SER A 41 3.32 -13.60 2.66
CA SER A 41 3.60 -15.02 2.88
C SER A 41 3.98 -15.34 4.34
N GLY A 42 4.23 -16.62 4.62
CA GLY A 42 4.75 -17.09 5.91
C GLY A 42 3.75 -17.07 7.07
N GLU A 43 4.26 -17.19 8.30
CA GLU A 43 3.44 -17.38 9.51
C GLU A 43 2.60 -16.15 9.91
N ARG A 44 2.97 -14.97 9.44
CA ARG A 44 2.28 -13.70 9.75
C ARG A 44 1.25 -13.30 8.70
N LEU A 45 1.04 -14.15 7.70
CA LEU A 45 0.08 -13.98 6.64
C LEU A 45 -1.35 -13.89 7.20
N GLN A 46 -2.10 -12.91 6.71
CA GLN A 46 -3.54 -12.80 6.87
C GLN A 46 -4.16 -12.86 5.49
N GLU A 47 -4.78 -14.00 5.15
CA GLU A 47 -5.19 -14.31 3.77
C GLU A 47 -6.21 -13.33 3.22
N ASP A 48 -7.19 -12.93 4.02
CA ASP A 48 -8.21 -11.95 3.64
C ASP A 48 -7.60 -10.58 3.31
N ILE A 49 -6.62 -10.14 4.10
CA ILE A 49 -5.92 -8.87 3.85
C ILE A 49 -4.99 -8.98 2.64
N ARG A 50 -4.24 -10.08 2.51
CA ARG A 50 -3.39 -10.35 1.35
C ARG A 50 -4.21 -10.30 0.07
N ASP A 51 -5.35 -11.00 0.01
CA ASP A 51 -6.19 -11.07 -1.18
C ASP A 51 -6.72 -9.68 -1.58
N GLU A 52 -7.12 -8.86 -0.60
CA GLU A 52 -7.52 -7.47 -0.84
C GLU A 52 -6.38 -6.59 -1.34
N ILE A 53 -5.17 -6.76 -0.80
CA ILE A 53 -3.98 -6.05 -1.25
C ILE A 53 -3.64 -6.44 -2.69
N VAL A 54 -3.63 -7.73 -3.01
CA VAL A 54 -3.37 -8.24 -4.37
C VAL A 54 -4.45 -7.73 -5.35
N LEU A 55 -5.72 -7.74 -4.94
CA LEU A 55 -6.81 -7.17 -5.73
C LEU A 55 -6.61 -5.67 -6.05
N LYS A 56 -5.99 -4.89 -5.16
CA LYS A 56 -5.68 -3.47 -5.46
C LYS A 56 -4.75 -3.31 -6.66
N PHE A 57 -3.77 -4.20 -6.82
CA PHE A 57 -2.87 -4.17 -7.97
C PHE A 57 -3.59 -4.56 -9.26
N LEU A 58 -4.47 -5.56 -9.21
CA LEU A 58 -5.31 -5.90 -10.36
C LEU A 58 -6.20 -4.74 -10.76
N LYS A 59 -6.92 -4.13 -9.82
CA LYS A 59 -7.77 -2.96 -10.10
C LYS A 59 -6.97 -1.79 -10.69
N ALA A 60 -5.76 -1.54 -10.18
CA ALA A 60 -4.88 -0.49 -10.70
C ALA A 60 -4.43 -0.75 -12.16
N ASN A 61 -4.37 -2.02 -12.56
CA ASN A 61 -3.97 -2.45 -13.91
C ASN A 61 -5.14 -3.01 -14.74
N ALA A 62 -6.39 -2.62 -14.43
CA ALA A 62 -7.58 -3.06 -15.15
C ALA A 62 -7.70 -4.60 -15.30
N TYR A 63 -7.28 -5.33 -14.26
CA TYR A 63 -7.24 -6.80 -14.16
C TYR A 63 -6.32 -7.50 -15.18
N ASP A 64 -5.38 -6.77 -15.78
CA ASP A 64 -4.26 -7.35 -16.54
C ASP A 64 -3.26 -7.98 -15.55
N VAL A 65 -3.21 -9.32 -15.53
CA VAL A 65 -2.37 -10.08 -14.59
C VAL A 65 -0.88 -9.81 -14.80
N PRO A 66 -0.33 -9.87 -16.04
CA PRO A 66 1.08 -9.54 -16.27
C PRO A 66 1.50 -8.13 -15.81
N ALA A 67 0.65 -7.12 -16.03
CA ALA A 67 0.93 -5.75 -15.61
C ALA A 67 0.87 -5.60 -14.08
N ALA A 68 -0.13 -6.22 -13.43
CA ALA A 68 -0.24 -6.23 -11.98
C ALA A 68 0.93 -6.95 -11.30
N GLU A 69 1.35 -8.09 -11.86
CA GLU A 69 2.52 -8.85 -11.47
C GLU A 69 3.79 -7.98 -11.55
N ALA A 70 4.04 -7.35 -12.71
CA ALA A 70 5.19 -6.48 -12.90
C ALA A 70 5.20 -5.30 -11.92
N GLN A 71 4.05 -4.65 -11.71
CA GLN A 71 3.93 -3.56 -10.75
C GLN A 71 4.20 -4.02 -9.30
N LEU A 72 3.70 -5.20 -8.92
CA LEU A 72 3.89 -5.75 -7.59
C LEU A 72 5.36 -6.07 -7.32
N ILE A 73 6.07 -6.69 -8.27
CA ILE A 73 7.52 -6.95 -8.18
C ILE A 73 8.29 -5.65 -7.98
N VAL A 74 8.05 -4.64 -8.83
CA VAL A 74 8.71 -3.33 -8.74
C VAL A 74 8.43 -2.67 -7.39
N THR A 75 7.20 -2.76 -6.90
CA THR A 75 6.80 -2.19 -5.61
C THR A 75 7.53 -2.86 -4.46
N LEU A 76 7.59 -4.19 -4.41
CA LEU A 76 8.27 -4.92 -3.34
C LEU A 76 9.78 -4.63 -3.33
N LYS A 77 10.42 -4.58 -4.50
CA LYS A 77 11.84 -4.19 -4.61
C LYS A 77 12.09 -2.79 -4.07
N TRP A 78 11.28 -1.82 -4.48
CA TRP A 78 11.38 -0.45 -3.98
C TRP A 78 11.15 -0.38 -2.48
N ARG A 79 10.17 -1.09 -1.93
CA ARG A 79 9.91 -1.11 -0.48
C ARG A 79 11.08 -1.68 0.30
N ARG A 80 11.73 -2.73 -0.20
CA ARG A 80 12.94 -3.28 0.39
C ARG A 80 14.09 -2.26 0.39
N GLU A 81 14.30 -1.60 -0.75
CA GLU A 81 15.42 -0.65 -0.93
C GLU A 81 15.22 0.65 -0.15
N PHE A 82 14.02 1.22 -0.20
CA PHE A 82 13.66 2.48 0.45
C PHE A 82 13.34 2.32 1.93
N ASN A 83 12.80 1.16 2.34
CA ASN A 83 12.37 0.86 3.69
C ASN A 83 11.37 1.88 4.29
N PRO A 84 10.14 1.96 3.73
CA PRO A 84 9.15 2.96 4.16
C PRO A 84 8.68 2.79 5.60
N LEU A 85 8.81 1.60 6.20
CA LEU A 85 8.50 1.40 7.62
C LEU A 85 9.55 2.05 8.53
N SER A 86 10.82 2.05 8.13
CA SER A 86 11.87 2.81 8.82
C SER A 86 11.59 4.31 8.76
N ALA A 87 11.28 4.83 7.56
CA ALA A 87 10.93 6.24 7.38
C ALA A 87 9.75 6.67 8.26
N ALA A 88 8.76 5.81 8.47
CA ALA A 88 7.59 6.12 9.28
C ALA A 88 7.82 6.01 10.80
N TYR A 89 8.64 5.07 11.26
CA TYR A 89 8.66 4.67 12.69
C TYR A 89 10.03 4.70 13.37
N SER A 90 11.13 4.76 12.61
CA SER A 90 12.49 4.60 13.15
C SER A 90 13.38 5.81 12.90
N GLU A 91 13.26 6.42 11.73
CA GLU A 91 14.05 7.60 11.36
C GLU A 91 13.61 8.85 12.13
N LYS A 92 14.54 9.79 12.30
CA LYS A 92 14.25 11.12 12.83
C LYS A 92 14.18 12.10 11.67
N HIS A 93 13.09 12.86 11.63
CA HIS A 93 12.86 13.93 10.67
C HIS A 93 13.01 15.29 11.36
N GLU A 94 13.13 16.36 10.58
CA GLU A 94 13.15 17.71 11.14
C GLU A 94 11.82 18.04 11.84
N ASP A 95 11.89 18.65 13.02
CA ASP A 95 10.71 19.04 13.82
C ASP A 95 9.69 19.89 13.03
N LEU A 96 10.15 20.58 11.98
CA LEU A 96 9.30 21.31 11.05
C LEU A 96 8.23 20.41 10.40
N TYR A 97 8.61 19.20 10.00
CA TYR A 97 7.71 18.25 9.34
C TYR A 97 6.64 17.71 10.30
N ASP A 98 7.00 17.49 11.56
CA ASP A 98 6.06 17.10 12.62
C ASP A 98 5.03 18.20 12.91
N ALA A 99 5.42 19.47 12.77
CA ALA A 99 4.52 20.59 13.00
C ALA A 99 3.47 20.80 11.89
N ILE A 100 3.71 20.25 10.69
CA ILE A 100 2.85 20.46 9.51
C ILE A 100 2.15 19.19 9.02
N GLY A 101 2.54 18.01 9.51
CA GLY A 101 1.92 16.73 9.20
C GLY A 101 0.92 16.32 10.28
N LEU A 102 -0.35 16.14 9.92
CA LEU A 102 -1.38 15.68 10.86
C LEU A 102 -2.08 14.43 10.32
N VAL A 103 -2.33 13.45 11.18
CA VAL A 103 -3.14 12.25 10.85
C VAL A 103 -4.39 12.24 11.72
N THR A 104 -5.56 12.27 11.08
CA THR A 104 -6.85 12.28 11.77
C THR A 104 -7.69 11.07 11.41
N LYS A 105 -8.40 10.52 12.40
CA LYS A 105 -9.44 9.51 12.19
C LYS A 105 -10.81 10.20 12.13
N CYS A 106 -11.56 10.03 11.05
CA CYS A 106 -12.86 10.68 10.90
C CYS A 106 -13.98 9.80 11.49
N PRO A 107 -14.68 10.23 12.55
CA PRO A 107 -15.69 9.40 13.22
C PRO A 107 -16.97 9.20 12.38
N ASN A 108 -17.22 10.05 11.38
CA ASN A 108 -18.41 9.97 10.50
C ASN A 108 -18.11 9.37 9.12
N SER A 109 -17.06 8.55 9.00
CA SER A 109 -16.65 7.91 7.75
C SER A 109 -17.76 7.12 7.05
N ASN A 110 -18.76 6.63 7.79
CA ASN A 110 -19.90 5.92 7.20
C ASN A 110 -20.75 6.81 6.27
N LYS A 111 -20.67 8.15 6.41
CA LYS A 111 -21.33 9.12 5.52
C LYS A 111 -20.49 9.47 4.29
N PHE A 112 -19.17 9.25 4.36
CA PHE A 112 -18.22 9.59 3.29
C PHE A 112 -17.25 8.43 3.11
N PRO A 113 -17.53 7.49 2.18
CA PRO A 113 -16.68 6.33 1.94
C PRO A 113 -15.20 6.70 1.78
N ASN A 114 -14.31 5.83 2.26
CA ASN A 114 -12.84 6.00 2.19
C ASN A 114 -12.26 7.20 2.97
N THR A 115 -13.04 7.89 3.81
CA THR A 115 -12.54 9.04 4.62
C THR A 115 -12.16 8.66 6.06
N HIS A 116 -12.04 7.37 6.38
CA HIS A 116 -11.77 6.87 7.73
C HIS A 116 -10.48 7.43 8.34
N VAL A 117 -9.43 7.57 7.53
CA VAL A 117 -8.13 8.13 7.92
C VAL A 117 -7.76 9.20 6.89
N VAL A 118 -7.42 10.39 7.37
CA VAL A 118 -7.03 11.54 6.53
C VAL A 118 -5.68 12.05 7.02
N VAL A 119 -4.76 12.25 6.07
CA VAL A 119 -3.46 12.88 6.30
C VAL A 119 -3.53 14.32 5.77
N TRP A 120 -3.13 15.27 6.58
CA TRP A 120 -3.10 16.70 6.26
C TRP A 120 -1.65 17.16 6.19
N ASN A 121 -1.30 17.86 5.11
CA ASN A 121 -0.01 18.52 4.96
C ASN A 121 -0.23 20.04 4.93
N LEU A 122 0.15 20.73 6.00
CA LEU A 122 -0.06 22.16 6.18
C LEU A 122 1.05 23.00 5.53
N TYR A 123 1.29 22.81 4.23
CA TYR A 123 2.36 23.49 3.50
C TYR A 123 2.23 25.03 3.48
N GLY A 124 1.03 25.57 3.69
CA GLY A 124 0.82 27.02 3.82
C GLY A 124 1.24 27.60 5.18
N ALA A 125 1.55 26.75 6.17
CA ALA A 125 1.97 27.20 7.51
C ALA A 125 3.43 27.67 7.55
N VAL A 126 4.23 27.34 6.53
CA VAL A 126 5.62 27.80 6.42
C VAL A 126 5.71 29.13 5.69
N SER A 127 6.66 29.97 6.10
CA SER A 127 6.91 31.28 5.48
C SER A 127 7.39 31.18 4.02
N SER A 128 7.99 30.04 3.65
CA SER A 128 8.39 29.75 2.27
C SER A 128 8.29 28.25 1.97
N PRO A 129 7.65 27.85 0.85
CA PRO A 129 7.64 26.46 0.39
C PRO A 129 9.03 25.91 0.10
N LYS A 130 10.01 26.77 -0.21
CA LYS A 130 11.40 26.37 -0.42
C LYS A 130 12.07 25.81 0.82
N LEU A 131 11.51 25.99 2.02
CA LEU A 131 12.03 25.36 3.23
C LEU A 131 11.67 23.86 3.30
N LEU A 132 10.68 23.42 2.50
CA LEU A 132 10.16 22.05 2.56
C LEU A 132 10.72 21.12 1.49
N PHE A 133 11.19 21.68 0.36
CA PHE A 133 11.48 20.92 -0.87
C PHE A 133 12.88 21.22 -1.45
N GLN A 134 13.90 21.43 -0.60
CA GLN A 134 15.28 21.70 -1.08
C GLN A 134 15.97 20.46 -1.63
#